data_AF-F9S1X2-F1
#
_entry.id   AF-F9S1X2-F1
#
_cell.length_a   1.000
_cell.length_b   1.000
_cell.length_c   1.000
_cell.angle_alpha   90.00
_cell.angle_beta   90.00
_cell.angle_gamma   90.00
#
_symmetry.space_group_name_H-M   'P 1'
#
loop_
_entity.id
_entity.type
_entity.pdbx_description
1 polymer ?
#
loop_
_entity_poly.entity_id
_entity_poly.type
_entity_poly.pdbx_seq_one_letter_code
_entity_poly.pdbx_strand_id
1 'polypeptide(L)'
;MFINHTSSSIHSQKNISFLDAWKDNSPSNEVLDREIFVNEVAQSIETGVLSICSLTDLTSIPYFPDNISELIIKSCDNLKNIPTLPSSIKIITISDSPNLKIPALPEELESFSIDMSPYTYANDEFPELPNNLLSFTAQNGNFLPRFSTSLQSLCVMDFTEIPYVEIPYDLKKMEIYRSPLIPLIESIPLDLKELYLGSVIISESFLIEDFLPDKLEKLHIECCDNITLPKKLPKSLNEILLSSIHGKSWEIDVDTIPKGLNIITDLINLSAEILNRDDVKFSGSFMGEASSFKLGDVVYGLTGERVRINSLVKSIYGFTEKDIIIQNTLTNAVWSDRNRSKFNSNHIINERLNDSERGMEFKEFLINHPQYNVTNVRFSHLSKEDIWMKTSKAGLEFQTKLRKRDVIFTLDKLVDSIDDIARKNGKHGDAITAHELRWIYRHRNNENIKTHVKFFINGKPVSQEKVFSLPEWENYKPKRLLV
;
A
#
# COMPACT_ATOMS: atom_id res chain seq x y z
N MET A 1 -20.95 40.09 33.67
CA MET A 1 -21.04 38.85 32.90
C MET A 1 -22.45 38.73 32.34
N PHE A 2 -22.79 39.46 31.26
CA PHE A 2 -24.07 39.36 30.51
C PHE A 2 -24.04 40.31 29.31
N ILE A 3 -23.00 40.27 28.47
CA ILE A 3 -22.99 40.92 27.15
C ILE A 3 -22.05 40.07 26.29
N ASN A 4 -22.59 39.19 25.45
CA ASN A 4 -21.92 38.55 24.29
C ASN A 4 -22.84 37.55 23.56
N HIS A 5 -23.96 37.12 24.16
CA HIS A 5 -24.90 36.20 23.47
C HIS A 5 -25.86 36.90 22.49
N THR A 6 -26.12 38.20 22.63
CA THR A 6 -27.11 38.91 21.79
C THR A 6 -26.55 39.39 20.45
N SER A 7 -25.25 39.73 20.35
CA SER A 7 -24.65 40.17 19.07
C SER A 7 -24.45 39.01 18.09
N SER A 8 -23.99 37.85 18.57
CA SER A 8 -23.81 36.63 17.79
C SER A 8 -25.14 36.11 17.20
N SER A 9 -26.23 36.17 17.97
CA SER A 9 -27.56 35.73 17.53
C SER A 9 -28.21 36.65 16.49
N ILE A 10 -27.89 37.95 16.49
CA ILE A 10 -28.41 38.91 15.50
C ILE A 10 -27.59 38.82 14.21
N HIS A 11 -26.28 38.60 14.31
CA HIS A 11 -25.41 38.42 13.16
C HIS A 11 -25.75 37.14 12.39
N SER A 12 -26.03 36.04 13.10
CA SER A 12 -26.43 34.76 12.49
C SER A 12 -27.80 34.84 11.79
N GLN A 13 -28.80 35.48 12.40
CA GLN A 13 -30.12 35.67 11.77
C GLN A 13 -30.06 36.54 10.51
N LYS A 14 -29.23 37.58 10.51
CA LYS A 14 -29.02 38.44 9.34
C LYS A 14 -28.32 37.69 8.20
N ASN A 15 -27.32 36.88 8.51
CA ASN A 15 -26.60 36.07 7.52
C ASN A 15 -27.49 34.98 6.90
N ILE A 16 -28.37 34.35 7.69
CA ILE A 16 -29.38 33.39 7.18
C ILE A 16 -30.36 34.08 6.22
N SER A 17 -30.90 35.24 6.60
CA SER A 17 -31.83 35.98 5.74
C SER A 17 -31.21 36.45 4.42
N PHE A 18 -29.91 36.74 4.42
CA PHE A 18 -29.15 37.09 3.23
C PHE A 18 -28.90 35.86 2.34
N LEU A 19 -28.60 34.71 2.94
CA LEU A 19 -28.37 33.46 2.21
C LEU A 19 -29.62 32.98 1.47
N ASP A 20 -30.79 33.06 2.12
CA ASP A 20 -32.06 32.71 1.50
C ASP A 20 -32.37 33.65 0.33
N ALA A 21 -32.14 34.95 0.48
CA ALA A 21 -32.30 35.89 -0.63
C ALA A 21 -31.33 35.61 -1.79
N TRP A 22 -30.09 35.19 -1.53
CA TRP A 22 -29.13 34.83 -2.56
C TRP A 22 -29.51 33.54 -3.30
N LYS A 23 -30.07 32.57 -2.58
CA LYS A 23 -30.65 31.34 -3.13
C LYS A 23 -31.90 31.63 -3.98
N ASP A 24 -32.77 32.52 -3.54
CA ASP A 24 -34.01 32.85 -4.27
C ASP A 24 -33.72 33.63 -5.57
N ASN A 25 -32.59 34.36 -5.64
CA ASN A 25 -32.12 35.06 -6.84
C ASN A 25 -31.14 34.20 -7.69
N SER A 26 -31.29 32.88 -7.68
CA SER A 26 -30.44 31.96 -8.45
C SER A 26 -30.59 32.16 -9.97
N PRO A 27 -29.47 32.29 -10.72
CA PRO A 27 -29.47 32.01 -12.14
C PRO A 27 -30.05 30.62 -12.43
N SER A 28 -30.73 30.45 -13.57
CA SER A 28 -31.44 29.21 -13.88
C SER A 28 -30.55 27.96 -13.88
N ASN A 29 -29.26 28.11 -14.20
CA ASN A 29 -28.28 27.02 -14.20
C ASN A 29 -27.68 26.73 -12.81
N GLU A 30 -27.82 27.62 -11.83
CA GLU A 30 -27.22 27.46 -10.50
C GLU A 30 -28.22 27.02 -9.42
N VAL A 31 -29.52 26.90 -9.73
CA VAL A 31 -30.59 26.66 -8.74
C VAL A 31 -30.29 25.47 -7.84
N LEU A 32 -29.90 24.33 -8.42
CA LEU A 32 -29.62 23.11 -7.67
C LEU A 32 -28.36 23.26 -6.81
N ASP A 33 -27.28 23.80 -7.38
CA ASP A 33 -26.01 23.98 -6.68
C ASP A 33 -26.14 24.95 -5.51
N ARG A 34 -26.91 26.03 -5.68
CA ARG A 34 -27.18 26.99 -4.60
C ARG A 34 -28.04 26.37 -3.50
N GLU A 35 -29.02 25.55 -3.84
CA GLU A 35 -29.80 24.80 -2.85
C GLU A 35 -28.90 23.86 -2.03
N ILE A 36 -28.01 23.10 -2.69
CA ILE A 36 -27.05 22.23 -2.02
C ILE A 36 -26.11 23.05 -1.13
N PHE A 37 -25.55 24.15 -1.64
CA PHE A 37 -24.67 25.03 -0.86
C PHE A 37 -25.33 25.55 0.42
N VAL A 38 -26.61 25.96 0.37
CA VAL A 38 -27.34 26.42 1.57
C VAL A 38 -27.45 25.29 2.61
N ASN A 39 -27.68 24.06 2.17
CA ASN A 39 -27.74 22.90 3.06
C ASN A 39 -26.37 22.60 3.69
N GLU A 40 -25.29 22.72 2.92
CA GLU A 40 -23.92 22.56 3.42
C GLU A 40 -23.55 23.64 4.44
N VAL A 41 -23.98 24.89 4.20
CA VAL A 41 -23.82 25.97 5.17
C VAL A 41 -24.55 25.65 6.48
N ALA A 42 -25.80 25.18 6.42
CA ALA A 42 -26.55 24.80 7.61
C ALA A 42 -25.84 23.67 8.40
N GLN A 43 -25.34 22.65 7.71
CA GLN A 43 -24.60 21.54 8.33
C GLN A 43 -23.27 22.02 8.95
N SER A 44 -22.55 22.92 8.28
CA SER A 44 -21.25 23.40 8.73
C SER A 44 -21.30 24.14 10.08
N ILE A 45 -22.46 24.71 10.44
CA ILE A 45 -22.67 25.35 11.75
C ILE A 45 -22.57 24.32 12.88
N GLU A 46 -23.00 23.09 12.65
CA GLU A 46 -22.94 22.01 13.64
C GLU A 46 -21.59 21.27 13.60
N THR A 47 -21.04 21.05 12.41
CA THR A 47 -19.84 20.23 12.23
C THR A 47 -18.53 21.02 12.34
N GLY A 48 -18.57 22.33 12.11
CA GLY A 48 -17.37 23.16 11.94
C GLY A 48 -16.67 22.97 10.58
N VAL A 49 -17.26 22.19 9.68
CA VAL A 49 -16.69 21.85 8.36
C VAL A 49 -17.65 22.29 7.27
N LEU A 50 -17.20 23.18 6.38
CA LEU A 50 -17.95 23.52 5.17
C LEU A 50 -17.37 22.76 3.98
N SER A 51 -18.18 21.88 3.37
CA SER A 51 -17.81 21.11 2.18
C SER A 51 -18.59 21.58 0.96
N ILE A 52 -17.89 22.04 -0.06
CA ILE A 52 -18.43 22.50 -1.34
C ILE A 52 -17.91 21.56 -2.42
N CYS A 53 -18.66 20.50 -2.70
CA CYS A 53 -18.20 19.39 -3.54
C CYS A 53 -19.12 19.18 -4.74
N SER A 54 -18.54 19.10 -5.94
CA SER A 54 -19.25 18.80 -7.19
C SER A 54 -20.36 19.80 -7.53
N LEU A 55 -20.23 21.05 -7.09
CA LEU A 55 -21.12 22.15 -7.47
C LEU A 55 -20.56 22.80 -8.74
N THR A 56 -20.75 22.12 -9.88
CA THR A 56 -20.05 22.44 -11.13
C THR A 56 -20.58 23.70 -11.80
N ASP A 57 -21.84 24.07 -11.59
CA ASP A 57 -22.47 25.25 -12.19
C ASP A 57 -22.31 26.50 -11.31
N LEU A 58 -22.05 26.32 -10.00
CA LEU A 58 -21.90 27.41 -9.03
C LEU A 58 -20.76 28.36 -9.41
N THR A 59 -21.06 29.66 -9.60
CA THR A 59 -20.07 30.65 -10.05
C THR A 59 -19.48 31.50 -8.92
N SER A 60 -20.21 31.65 -7.81
CA SER A 60 -19.80 32.47 -6.66
C SER A 60 -20.43 31.94 -5.37
N ILE A 61 -19.86 32.32 -4.23
CA ILE A 61 -20.49 32.10 -2.92
C ILE A 61 -20.63 33.43 -2.14
N PRO A 62 -21.70 33.58 -1.34
CA PRO A 62 -22.08 34.88 -0.79
C PRO A 62 -21.41 35.22 0.55
N TYR A 63 -21.15 34.23 1.40
CA TYR A 63 -20.49 34.38 2.70
C TYR A 63 -19.98 33.03 3.22
N PHE A 64 -19.10 33.05 4.22
CA PHE A 64 -18.70 31.88 5.01
C PHE A 64 -19.23 32.00 6.44
N PRO A 65 -19.64 30.89 7.10
CA PRO A 65 -20.05 30.94 8.51
C PRO A 65 -18.86 31.26 9.43
N ASP A 66 -19.08 32.10 10.45
CA ASP A 66 -17.99 32.70 11.25
C ASP A 66 -17.16 31.72 12.11
N ASN A 67 -17.61 30.47 12.28
CA ASN A 67 -17.01 29.50 13.20
C ASN A 67 -16.56 28.19 12.53
N ILE A 68 -16.43 28.16 11.20
CA ILE A 68 -15.88 26.98 10.53
C ILE A 68 -14.38 26.89 10.79
N SER A 69 -13.91 25.69 11.13
CA SER A 69 -12.49 25.38 11.29
C SER A 69 -11.90 24.74 10.04
N GLU A 70 -12.73 24.17 9.17
CA GLU A 70 -12.30 23.48 7.96
C GLU A 70 -13.15 23.86 6.75
N LEU A 71 -12.48 24.11 5.63
CA LEU A 71 -13.08 24.40 4.34
C LEU A 71 -12.59 23.41 3.29
N ILE A 72 -13.52 22.71 2.65
CA ILE A 72 -13.24 21.79 1.54
C ILE A 72 -13.96 22.32 0.30
N ILE A 73 -13.24 22.53 -0.79
CA ILE A 73 -13.80 22.88 -2.11
C ILE A 73 -13.25 21.89 -3.13
N LYS A 74 -14.14 21.13 -3.78
CA LYS A 74 -13.72 20.09 -4.72
C LYS A 74 -14.61 20.01 -5.94
N SER A 75 -14.01 19.89 -7.12
CA SER A 75 -14.75 19.68 -8.38
C SER A 75 -15.78 20.78 -8.64
N CYS A 76 -15.36 22.04 -8.43
CA CYS A 76 -16.18 23.23 -8.63
C CYS A 76 -15.67 24.02 -9.84
N ASP A 77 -15.99 23.51 -11.03
CA ASP A 77 -15.39 23.97 -12.29
C ASP A 77 -15.63 25.45 -12.58
N ASN A 78 -16.82 25.98 -12.28
CA ASN A 78 -17.18 27.36 -12.61
C ASN A 78 -17.03 28.36 -11.45
N LEU A 79 -16.63 27.90 -10.26
CA LEU A 79 -16.52 28.75 -9.08
C LEU A 79 -15.33 29.70 -9.22
N LYS A 80 -15.60 31.01 -9.21
CA LYS A 80 -14.59 32.06 -9.42
C LYS A 80 -14.44 33.00 -8.24
N ASN A 81 -15.55 33.33 -7.58
CA ASN A 81 -15.58 34.38 -6.57
C ASN A 81 -15.99 33.80 -5.22
N ILE A 82 -15.10 33.93 -4.25
CA ILE A 82 -15.37 33.61 -2.85
C ILE A 82 -15.13 34.84 -1.97
N PRO A 83 -15.86 34.99 -0.85
CA PRO A 83 -15.67 36.08 0.09
C PRO A 83 -14.38 35.89 0.89
N THR A 84 -14.04 36.86 1.74
CA THR A 84 -12.89 36.74 2.65
C THR A 84 -13.04 35.53 3.57
N LEU A 85 -11.95 34.78 3.72
CA LEU A 85 -11.92 33.60 4.57
C LEU A 85 -12.04 33.99 6.06
N PRO A 86 -12.91 33.31 6.84
CA PRO A 86 -12.99 33.50 8.29
C PRO A 86 -11.66 33.23 9.00
N SER A 87 -11.37 34.02 10.03
CA SER A 87 -10.15 33.86 10.84
C SER A 87 -10.11 32.55 11.65
N SER A 88 -11.24 31.88 11.83
CA SER A 88 -11.36 30.61 12.55
C SER A 88 -10.85 29.39 11.77
N ILE A 89 -10.65 29.52 10.46
CA ILE A 89 -10.24 28.41 9.59
C ILE A 89 -8.81 27.99 9.90
N LYS A 90 -8.64 26.70 10.13
CA LYS A 90 -7.35 26.02 10.37
C LYS A 90 -6.94 25.11 9.22
N ILE A 91 -7.91 24.60 8.45
CA ILE A 91 -7.67 23.66 7.37
C ILE A 91 -8.41 24.12 6.11
N ILE A 92 -7.68 24.20 5.00
CA ILE A 92 -8.26 24.47 3.68
C ILE A 92 -7.81 23.37 2.72
N THR A 93 -8.76 22.75 2.03
CA THR A 93 -8.49 21.80 0.93
C THR A 93 -9.23 22.23 -0.31
N ILE A 94 -8.48 22.46 -1.40
CA ILE A 94 -9.02 22.87 -2.69
C ILE A 94 -8.42 22.01 -3.78
N SER A 95 -9.27 21.31 -4.53
CA SER A 95 -8.85 20.46 -5.64
C SER A 95 -9.84 20.52 -6.80
N ASP A 96 -9.36 20.30 -8.03
CA ASP A 96 -10.21 20.24 -9.23
C ASP A 96 -11.15 21.47 -9.33
N SER A 97 -10.61 22.66 -9.08
CA SER A 97 -11.36 23.92 -9.13
C SER A 97 -10.55 24.96 -9.92
N PRO A 98 -10.37 24.76 -11.23
CA PRO A 98 -9.35 25.43 -12.05
C PRO A 98 -9.57 26.93 -12.24
N ASN A 99 -10.76 27.43 -11.94
CA ASN A 99 -11.11 28.85 -12.06
C ASN A 99 -11.10 29.59 -10.71
N LEU A 100 -10.88 28.88 -9.60
CA LEU A 100 -10.95 29.44 -8.27
C LEU A 100 -9.59 29.99 -7.82
N LYS A 101 -9.53 31.31 -7.60
CA LYS A 101 -8.42 31.97 -6.91
C LYS A 101 -8.80 32.26 -5.46
N ILE A 102 -7.83 32.12 -4.58
CA ILE A 102 -8.02 32.23 -3.14
C ILE A 102 -7.66 33.64 -2.67
N PRO A 103 -8.49 34.27 -1.81
CA PRO A 103 -8.17 35.55 -1.19
C PRO A 103 -7.02 35.38 -0.17
N ALA A 104 -6.73 36.42 0.60
CA ALA A 104 -5.75 36.34 1.68
C ALA A 104 -6.07 35.19 2.65
N LEU A 105 -5.04 34.41 3.00
CA LEU A 105 -5.14 33.28 3.90
C LEU A 105 -5.26 33.74 5.37
N PRO A 106 -6.05 33.05 6.21
CA PRO A 106 -6.14 33.34 7.65
C PRO A 106 -4.81 33.13 8.38
N GLU A 107 -4.50 33.97 9.38
CA GLU A 107 -3.27 33.86 10.18
C GLU A 107 -3.19 32.54 10.99
N GLU A 108 -4.33 31.98 11.41
CA GLU A 108 -4.43 30.75 12.19
C GLU A 108 -4.46 29.47 11.33
N LEU A 109 -4.23 29.59 10.02
CA LEU A 109 -4.24 28.44 9.11
C LEU A 109 -3.06 27.51 9.40
N GLU A 110 -3.35 26.25 9.69
CA GLU A 110 -2.37 25.22 10.05
C GLU A 110 -2.09 24.26 8.88
N SER A 111 -3.07 24.00 8.01
CA SER A 111 -2.93 23.11 6.86
C SER A 111 -3.60 23.66 5.61
N PHE A 112 -2.89 23.63 4.49
CA PHE A 112 -3.39 24.13 3.21
C PHE A 112 -3.04 23.18 2.06
N SER A 113 -4.07 22.67 1.39
CA SER A 113 -3.96 21.89 0.16
C SER A 113 -4.61 22.63 -0.99
N ILE A 114 -3.91 22.82 -2.11
CA ILE A 114 -4.41 23.60 -3.24
C ILE A 114 -3.97 23.04 -4.60
N ASP A 115 -4.89 23.10 -5.56
CA ASP A 115 -4.58 23.06 -6.99
C ASP A 115 -4.04 24.42 -7.45
N MET A 116 -2.80 24.42 -7.94
CA MET A 116 -2.06 25.60 -8.37
C MET A 116 -2.36 26.00 -9.82
N SER A 117 -3.12 25.21 -10.58
CA SER A 117 -3.48 25.50 -11.97
C SER A 117 -4.06 26.92 -12.19
N PRO A 118 -4.85 27.51 -11.26
CA PRO A 118 -5.36 28.87 -11.41
C PRO A 118 -4.28 29.97 -11.39
N TYR A 119 -3.04 29.66 -10.99
CA TYR A 119 -1.95 30.63 -10.84
C TYR A 119 -0.82 30.45 -11.85
N THR A 120 -0.97 29.54 -12.81
CA THR A 120 0.11 29.15 -13.73
C THR A 120 0.43 30.19 -14.82
N TYR A 121 -0.37 31.25 -14.95
CA TYR A 121 -0.21 32.29 -15.97
C TYR A 121 0.41 33.58 -15.40
N ALA A 122 1.18 34.28 -16.24
CA ALA A 122 1.79 35.56 -15.87
C ALA A 122 0.72 36.59 -15.46
N ASN A 123 0.96 37.26 -14.33
CA ASN A 123 0.12 38.26 -13.64
C ASN A 123 -0.84 37.73 -12.56
N ASP A 124 -0.84 36.43 -12.28
CA ASP A 124 -1.64 35.89 -11.19
C ASP A 124 -0.85 35.89 -9.87
N GLU A 125 -1.33 36.66 -8.88
CA GLU A 125 -0.75 36.72 -7.55
C GLU A 125 -1.28 35.59 -6.67
N PHE A 126 -0.37 34.80 -6.12
CA PHE A 126 -0.68 33.79 -5.11
C PHE A 126 -0.62 34.42 -3.71
N PRO A 127 -1.56 34.11 -2.79
CA PRO A 127 -1.55 34.70 -1.44
C PRO A 127 -0.32 34.26 -0.64
N GLU A 128 0.20 35.16 0.20
CA GLU A 128 1.31 34.81 1.11
C GLU A 128 0.88 33.69 2.09
N LEU A 129 1.78 32.73 2.31
CA LEU A 129 1.54 31.65 3.27
C LEU A 129 1.69 32.18 4.72
N PRO A 130 0.74 31.88 5.62
CA PRO A 130 0.77 32.39 6.99
C PRO A 130 1.85 31.73 7.85
N ASN A 131 2.33 32.46 8.86
CA ASN A 131 3.43 32.05 9.75
C ASN A 131 3.10 30.85 10.65
N ASN A 132 1.83 30.47 10.79
CA ASN A 132 1.41 29.30 11.57
C ASN A 132 1.21 28.05 10.70
N LEU A 133 1.42 28.15 9.38
CA LEU A 133 1.20 27.03 8.47
C LEU A 133 2.19 25.91 8.78
N LEU A 134 1.67 24.71 9.06
CA LEU A 134 2.45 23.51 9.40
C LEU A 134 2.52 22.53 8.23
N SER A 135 1.50 22.49 7.39
CA SER A 135 1.42 21.58 6.24
C SER A 135 0.98 22.31 4.98
N PHE A 136 1.71 22.09 3.89
CA PHE A 136 1.36 22.63 2.57
C PHE A 136 1.41 21.53 1.52
N THR A 137 0.30 21.36 0.82
CA THR A 137 0.17 20.46 -0.34
C THR A 137 -0.19 21.28 -1.56
N ALA A 138 0.61 21.17 -2.61
CA ALA A 138 0.36 21.84 -3.88
C ALA A 138 0.32 20.82 -5.00
N GLN A 139 -0.63 20.97 -5.93
CA GLN A 139 -0.73 20.13 -7.12
C GLN A 139 -0.89 20.95 -8.40
N ASN A 140 -0.52 20.40 -9.56
CA ASN A 140 -0.75 20.99 -10.88
C ASN A 140 -0.14 22.40 -11.08
N GLY A 141 1.06 22.64 -10.53
CA GLY A 141 1.70 23.96 -10.53
C GLY A 141 2.94 24.08 -11.43
N ASN A 142 3.44 25.31 -11.52
CA ASN A 142 4.70 25.65 -12.18
C ASN A 142 5.62 26.55 -11.32
N PHE A 143 5.23 26.83 -10.08
CA PHE A 143 6.08 27.49 -9.09
C PHE A 143 5.58 27.18 -7.68
N LEU A 144 6.46 27.31 -6.71
CA LEU A 144 6.11 27.24 -5.29
C LEU A 144 6.19 28.63 -4.66
N PRO A 145 5.22 29.02 -3.80
CA PRO A 145 5.28 30.27 -3.06
C PRO A 145 6.42 30.24 -2.02
N ARG A 146 6.75 31.41 -1.47
CA ARG A 146 7.67 31.47 -0.34
C ARG A 146 7.05 30.78 0.87
N PHE A 147 7.79 29.85 1.47
CA PHE A 147 7.35 29.12 2.65
C PHE A 147 7.53 29.92 3.94
N SER A 148 6.66 29.68 4.92
CA SER A 148 6.84 30.11 6.30
C SER A 148 7.88 29.23 6.99
N THR A 149 8.56 29.77 8.01
CA THR A 149 9.59 29.03 8.76
C THR A 149 9.01 27.91 9.63
N SER A 150 7.71 27.96 9.92
CA SER A 150 6.99 26.96 10.74
C SER A 150 6.67 25.67 10.00
N LEU A 151 6.81 25.64 8.67
CA LEU A 151 6.34 24.54 7.84
C LEU A 151 7.07 23.24 8.20
N GLN A 152 6.29 22.19 8.50
CA GLN A 152 6.80 20.87 8.91
C GLN A 152 6.59 19.81 7.84
N SER A 153 5.59 19.98 6.96
CA SER A 153 5.26 19.03 5.90
C SER A 153 5.03 19.74 4.56
N LEU A 154 5.67 19.25 3.51
CA LEU A 154 5.53 19.74 2.14
C LEU A 154 5.20 18.55 1.22
N CYS A 155 4.13 18.67 0.44
CA CYS A 155 3.79 17.73 -0.62
C CYS A 155 3.59 18.47 -1.96
N VAL A 156 4.28 18.02 -2.99
CA VAL A 156 4.29 18.61 -4.34
C VAL A 156 3.91 17.54 -5.35
N MET A 157 2.84 17.77 -6.12
CA MET A 157 2.30 16.78 -7.06
C MET A 157 2.06 17.37 -8.45
N ASP A 158 2.47 16.69 -9.51
CA ASP A 158 2.12 17.07 -10.89
C ASP A 158 2.59 18.48 -11.31
N PHE A 159 3.79 18.88 -10.88
CA PHE A 159 4.41 20.14 -11.32
C PHE A 159 5.15 19.98 -12.63
N THR A 160 5.02 20.96 -13.52
CA THR A 160 5.71 20.96 -14.82
C THR A 160 7.11 21.59 -14.74
N GLU A 161 7.27 22.58 -13.86
CA GLU A 161 8.52 23.28 -13.57
C GLU A 161 8.50 23.73 -12.10
N ILE A 162 9.69 23.85 -11.50
CA ILE A 162 9.87 24.38 -10.15
C ILE A 162 11.10 25.28 -10.19
N PRO A 163 10.93 26.62 -10.23
CA PRO A 163 12.04 27.54 -9.98
C PRO A 163 12.66 27.29 -8.62
N TYR A 164 13.92 27.72 -8.42
CA TYR A 164 14.57 27.59 -7.12
C TYR A 164 13.71 28.18 -5.99
N VAL A 165 13.57 27.42 -4.91
CA VAL A 165 12.86 27.82 -3.70
C VAL A 165 13.66 27.40 -2.46
N GLU A 166 13.70 28.27 -1.46
CA GLU A 166 14.34 27.97 -0.18
C GLU A 166 13.39 27.13 0.68
N ILE A 167 13.79 25.90 1.00
CA ILE A 167 13.01 24.99 1.84
C ILE A 167 13.26 25.30 3.33
N PRO A 168 12.22 25.36 4.17
CA PRO A 168 12.37 25.63 5.60
C PRO A 168 13.22 24.59 6.32
N TYR A 169 14.15 25.05 7.16
CA TYR A 169 15.06 24.17 7.92
C TYR A 169 14.35 23.22 8.89
N ASP A 170 13.15 23.58 9.36
CA ASP A 170 12.38 22.78 10.32
C ASP A 170 11.50 21.69 9.68
N LEU A 171 11.47 21.60 8.34
CA LEU A 171 10.69 20.59 7.62
C LEU A 171 11.04 19.17 8.08
N LYS A 172 10.03 18.38 8.39
CA LYS A 172 10.16 16.98 8.83
C LYS A 172 9.76 15.99 7.76
N LYS A 173 8.83 16.37 6.88
CA LYS A 173 8.31 15.52 5.81
C LYS A 173 8.33 16.24 4.47
N MET A 174 8.85 15.57 3.45
CA MET A 174 8.83 16.03 2.07
C MET A 174 8.33 14.92 1.14
N GLU A 175 7.34 15.26 0.33
CA GLU A 175 6.74 14.37 -0.66
C GLU A 175 6.77 15.04 -2.03
N ILE A 176 7.29 14.33 -3.05
CA ILE A 176 7.41 14.85 -4.41
C ILE A 176 6.90 13.78 -5.36
N TYR A 177 5.82 14.07 -6.07
CA TYR A 177 5.20 13.17 -7.03
C TYR A 177 5.10 13.82 -8.40
N ARG A 178 5.53 13.12 -9.46
CA ARG A 178 5.36 13.57 -10.86
C ARG A 178 5.80 15.03 -11.09
N SER A 179 6.90 15.42 -10.44
CA SER A 179 7.39 16.80 -10.37
C SER A 179 8.92 16.85 -10.48
N PRO A 180 9.54 17.97 -10.91
CA PRO A 180 10.99 18.13 -10.93
C PRO A 180 11.65 17.92 -9.56
N LEU A 181 12.65 17.04 -9.49
CA LEU A 181 13.32 16.71 -8.23
C LEU A 181 14.38 17.74 -7.82
N ILE A 182 15.25 18.12 -8.76
CA ILE A 182 16.51 18.85 -8.48
C ILE A 182 16.29 20.14 -7.67
N PRO A 183 15.32 21.01 -8.01
CA PRO A 183 15.13 22.27 -7.29
C PRO A 183 14.79 22.12 -5.80
N LEU A 184 14.22 20.98 -5.41
CA LEU A 184 13.79 20.71 -4.04
C LEU A 184 14.83 19.91 -3.24
N ILE A 185 15.54 18.98 -3.91
CA ILE A 185 16.51 18.12 -3.24
C ILE A 185 17.81 18.86 -2.91
N GLU A 186 18.21 19.87 -3.70
CA GLU A 186 19.41 20.67 -3.45
C GLU A 186 19.31 21.53 -2.17
N SER A 187 18.09 21.82 -1.71
CA SER A 187 17.79 22.58 -0.50
C SER A 187 17.23 21.70 0.62
N ILE A 188 17.45 20.38 0.56
CA ILE A 188 16.92 19.43 1.54
C ILE A 188 17.38 19.75 2.98
N PRO A 189 16.46 19.83 3.96
CA PRO A 189 16.82 20.10 5.34
C PRO A 189 17.58 18.95 6.00
N LEU A 190 18.62 19.29 6.78
CA LEU A 190 19.43 18.30 7.52
C LEU A 190 18.63 17.49 8.55
N ASP A 191 17.52 18.06 9.03
CA ASP A 191 16.67 17.47 10.08
C ASP A 191 15.43 16.75 9.53
N LEU A 192 15.34 16.58 8.20
CA LEU A 192 14.25 15.87 7.55
C LEU A 192 14.17 14.42 8.06
N LYS A 193 12.95 13.95 8.30
CA LYS A 193 12.63 12.62 8.84
C LYS A 193 12.05 11.69 7.79
N GLU A 194 11.24 12.21 6.89
CA GLU A 194 10.57 11.39 5.89
C GLU A 194 10.70 12.02 4.50
N LEU A 195 11.16 11.23 3.54
CA LEU A 195 11.29 11.61 2.14
C LEU A 195 10.56 10.61 1.26
N TYR A 196 9.59 11.09 0.48
CA TYR A 196 8.81 10.30 -0.46
C TYR A 196 8.96 10.86 -1.87
N LEU A 197 9.43 10.04 -2.80
CA LEU A 197 9.64 10.39 -4.19
C LEU A 197 8.85 9.41 -5.05
N GLY A 198 7.93 9.90 -5.88
CA GLY A 198 7.13 9.05 -6.76
C GLY A 198 7.07 9.56 -8.19
N SER A 199 7.61 8.79 -9.14
CA SER A 199 7.67 9.15 -10.56
C SER A 199 8.19 10.57 -10.81
N VAL A 200 9.23 10.99 -10.08
CA VAL A 200 9.79 12.34 -10.20
C VAL A 200 10.44 12.59 -11.55
N ILE A 201 10.47 13.85 -11.97
CA ILE A 201 11.02 14.30 -13.25
C ILE A 201 12.50 14.69 -13.05
N ILE A 202 13.38 14.05 -13.82
CA ILE A 202 14.82 14.31 -13.81
C ILE A 202 15.33 14.23 -15.25
N SER A 203 16.19 15.19 -15.66
CA SER A 203 16.71 15.28 -17.02
C SER A 203 17.82 14.26 -17.33
N GLU A 204 18.56 13.83 -16.30
CA GLU A 204 19.67 12.88 -16.40
C GLU A 204 19.67 11.92 -15.21
N SER A 205 20.52 10.90 -15.23
CA SER A 205 20.66 9.99 -14.10
C SER A 205 21.11 10.74 -12.85
N PHE A 206 20.41 10.57 -11.74
CA PHE A 206 20.65 11.28 -10.49
C PHE A 206 21.04 10.32 -9.37
N LEU A 207 22.13 10.60 -8.66
CA LEU A 207 22.56 9.84 -7.49
C LEU A 207 21.96 10.48 -6.23
N ILE A 208 21.02 9.80 -5.59
CA ILE A 208 20.31 10.34 -4.42
C ILE A 208 21.13 10.28 -3.12
N GLU A 209 22.11 9.38 -3.04
CA GLU A 209 22.86 9.09 -1.82
C GLU A 209 23.47 10.34 -1.17
N ASP A 210 24.01 11.26 -1.98
CA ASP A 210 24.67 12.48 -1.52
C ASP A 210 23.70 13.51 -0.88
N PHE A 211 22.39 13.30 -1.04
CA PHE A 211 21.34 14.20 -0.56
C PHE A 211 20.54 13.62 0.61
N LEU A 212 20.78 12.37 1.01
CA LEU A 212 20.03 11.74 2.10
C LEU A 212 20.48 12.29 3.46
N PRO A 213 19.59 12.93 4.26
CA PRO A 213 19.96 13.48 5.56
C PRO A 213 20.28 12.41 6.60
N ASP A 214 21.22 12.69 7.50
CA ASP A 214 21.66 11.76 8.56
C ASP A 214 20.55 11.38 9.56
N LYS A 215 19.51 12.21 9.69
CA LYS A 215 18.37 12.01 10.60
C LYS A 215 17.16 11.36 9.92
N LEU A 216 17.26 10.98 8.65
CA LEU A 216 16.18 10.41 7.85
C LEU A 216 15.75 9.05 8.42
N GLU A 217 14.45 8.90 8.65
CA GLU A 217 13.83 7.71 9.24
C GLU A 217 13.11 6.87 8.19
N LYS A 218 12.51 7.52 7.18
CA LYS A 218 11.80 6.87 6.07
C LYS A 218 12.26 7.40 4.72
N LEU A 219 12.52 6.49 3.79
CA LEU A 219 12.84 6.80 2.40
C LEU A 219 11.97 5.96 1.48
N HIS A 220 11.12 6.61 0.68
CA HIS A 220 10.29 5.95 -0.31
C HIS A 220 10.69 6.47 -1.70
N ILE A 221 11.08 5.57 -2.59
CA ILE A 221 11.44 5.86 -3.98
C ILE A 221 10.60 4.95 -4.86
N GLU A 222 9.55 5.53 -5.45
CA GLU A 222 8.52 4.79 -6.18
C GLU A 222 8.57 5.13 -7.66
N CYS A 223 8.76 4.12 -8.51
CA CYS A 223 8.71 4.28 -9.98
C CYS A 223 9.62 5.43 -10.48
N CYS A 224 10.80 5.59 -9.88
CA CYS A 224 11.77 6.62 -10.20
C CYS A 224 13.02 6.00 -10.87
N ASP A 225 12.84 5.40 -12.05
CA ASP A 225 13.88 4.57 -12.68
C ASP A 225 15.17 5.34 -13.03
N ASN A 226 15.09 6.66 -13.23
CA ASN A 226 16.23 7.56 -13.47
C ASN A 226 17.04 7.92 -12.20
N ILE A 227 16.54 7.57 -11.01
CA ILE A 227 17.31 7.70 -9.76
C ILE A 227 18.21 6.48 -9.61
N THR A 228 19.51 6.70 -9.49
CA THR A 228 20.43 5.65 -9.05
C THR A 228 20.21 5.39 -7.57
N LEU A 229 19.86 4.14 -7.23
CA LEU A 229 19.57 3.73 -5.86
C LEU A 229 20.81 3.86 -4.96
N PRO A 230 20.65 4.22 -3.68
CA PRO A 230 21.76 4.50 -2.78
C PRO A 230 22.57 3.23 -2.47
N LYS A 231 23.90 3.35 -2.41
CA LYS A 231 24.81 2.26 -2.00
C LYS A 231 25.13 2.30 -0.50
N LYS A 232 24.79 3.40 0.17
CA LYS A 232 24.86 3.55 1.63
C LYS A 232 23.59 4.23 2.13
N LEU A 233 23.19 3.90 3.34
CA LEU A 233 21.98 4.44 3.97
C LEU A 233 22.31 5.21 5.25
N PRO A 234 21.55 6.27 5.57
CA PRO A 234 21.61 6.93 6.87
C PRO A 234 21.36 5.94 8.01
N LYS A 235 22.11 6.03 9.11
CA LYS A 235 22.01 5.09 10.24
C LYS A 235 20.67 5.16 10.98
N SER A 236 19.93 6.27 10.88
CA SER A 236 18.61 6.45 11.48
C SER A 236 17.48 5.80 10.70
N LEU A 237 17.73 5.36 9.47
CA LEU A 237 16.69 4.84 8.58
C LEU A 237 16.09 3.56 9.17
N ASN A 238 14.77 3.57 9.37
CA ASN A 238 14.01 2.44 9.91
C ASN A 238 13.08 1.81 8.87
N GLU A 239 12.76 2.54 7.79
CA GLU A 239 12.01 2.01 6.66
C GLU A 239 12.54 2.52 5.33
N ILE A 240 12.61 1.61 4.36
CA ILE A 240 12.85 1.95 2.96
C ILE A 240 11.86 1.21 2.06
N LEU A 241 11.24 1.95 1.14
CA LEU A 241 10.40 1.41 0.08
C LEU A 241 11.02 1.77 -1.26
N LEU A 242 11.32 0.76 -2.08
CA LEU A 242 11.88 0.95 -3.41
C LEU A 242 11.00 0.23 -4.45
N SER A 243 10.52 0.96 -5.45
CA SER A 243 9.85 0.36 -6.60
C SER A 243 10.34 0.93 -7.92
N SER A 244 10.21 0.12 -8.97
CA SER A 244 10.66 0.46 -10.33
C SER A 244 9.60 0.04 -11.33
N ILE A 245 9.50 0.74 -12.47
CA ILE A 245 8.63 0.28 -13.57
C ILE A 245 9.36 -0.77 -14.44
N HIS A 246 10.69 -0.77 -14.41
CA HIS A 246 11.55 -1.73 -15.06
C HIS A 246 12.35 -2.50 -14.02
N GLY A 247 12.41 -3.84 -14.11
CA GLY A 247 13.16 -4.65 -13.14
C GLY A 247 14.60 -4.14 -12.97
N LYS A 248 15.00 -3.81 -11.74
CA LYS A 248 16.26 -3.11 -11.43
C LYS A 248 16.97 -3.74 -10.25
N SER A 249 18.30 -3.88 -10.31
CA SER A 249 19.09 -4.39 -9.18
C SER A 249 19.49 -3.28 -8.23
N TRP A 250 19.42 -3.55 -6.92
CA TRP A 250 19.90 -2.66 -5.88
C TRP A 250 21.26 -3.14 -5.36
N GLU A 251 22.32 -2.49 -5.83
CA GLU A 251 23.73 -2.77 -5.47
C GLU A 251 24.12 -2.13 -4.12
N ILE A 252 23.33 -2.41 -3.07
CA ILE A 252 23.56 -1.92 -1.71
C ILE A 252 24.72 -2.66 -1.04
N ASP A 253 25.59 -1.92 -0.34
CA ASP A 253 26.54 -2.53 0.58
C ASP A 253 25.79 -3.00 1.83
N VAL A 254 25.60 -4.32 1.96
CA VAL A 254 24.80 -4.97 3.01
C VAL A 254 25.32 -4.64 4.41
N ASP A 255 26.62 -4.35 4.58
CA ASP A 255 27.20 -3.98 5.87
C ASP A 255 26.78 -2.58 6.34
N THR A 256 26.33 -1.73 5.40
CA THR A 256 25.88 -0.36 5.69
C THR A 256 24.40 -0.30 6.08
N ILE A 257 23.64 -1.39 5.87
CA ILE A 257 22.21 -1.44 6.19
C ILE A 257 22.00 -1.28 7.71
N PRO A 258 21.21 -0.27 8.15
CA PRO A 258 20.90 -0.04 9.56
C PRO A 258 20.23 -1.23 10.24
N LYS A 259 20.49 -1.39 11.54
CA LYS A 259 19.84 -2.44 12.34
C LYS A 259 18.35 -2.16 12.46
N GLY A 260 17.52 -3.19 12.30
CA GLY A 260 16.08 -3.04 12.40
C GLY A 260 15.40 -2.47 11.16
N LEU A 261 16.13 -2.17 10.08
CA LEU A 261 15.56 -1.62 8.84
C LEU A 261 14.45 -2.54 8.30
N ASN A 262 13.32 -1.95 7.97
CA ASN A 262 12.27 -2.59 7.20
C ASN A 262 12.42 -2.26 5.72
N ILE A 263 12.61 -3.28 4.90
CA ILE A 263 12.78 -3.15 3.45
C ILE A 263 11.51 -3.60 2.74
N ILE A 264 11.00 -2.75 1.86
CA ILE A 264 9.87 -3.04 0.99
C ILE A 264 10.35 -2.83 -0.44
N THR A 265 10.14 -3.83 -1.29
CA THR A 265 10.56 -3.74 -2.69
C THR A 265 9.47 -4.21 -3.64
N ASP A 266 9.36 -3.55 -4.78
CA ASP A 266 8.61 -4.04 -5.93
C ASP A 266 9.43 -3.87 -7.22
N LEU A 267 9.61 -4.95 -7.98
CA LEU A 267 10.50 -5.00 -9.15
C LEU A 267 11.95 -4.55 -8.89
N ILE A 268 12.41 -4.63 -7.64
CA ILE A 268 13.81 -4.41 -7.26
C ILE A 268 14.43 -5.76 -6.88
N ASN A 269 15.55 -6.09 -7.52
CA ASN A 269 16.35 -7.26 -7.18
C ASN A 269 17.33 -6.94 -6.04
N LEU A 270 17.42 -7.85 -5.07
CA LEU A 270 18.26 -7.75 -3.89
C LEU A 270 19.44 -8.72 -3.98
N SER A 271 20.56 -8.38 -3.36
CA SER A 271 21.64 -9.34 -3.13
C SER A 271 21.22 -10.43 -2.14
N ALA A 272 21.56 -11.68 -2.42
CA ALA A 272 21.30 -12.81 -1.52
C ALA A 272 22.00 -12.67 -0.15
N GLU A 273 23.07 -11.86 -0.06
CA GLU A 273 23.79 -11.58 1.17
C GLU A 273 22.90 -10.99 2.27
N ILE A 274 21.82 -10.30 1.89
CA ILE A 274 20.86 -9.72 2.83
C ILE A 274 20.18 -10.78 3.70
N LEU A 275 20.08 -12.04 3.22
CA LEU A 275 19.50 -13.15 3.96
C LEU A 275 20.33 -13.57 5.18
N ASN A 276 21.57 -13.10 5.29
CA ASN A 276 22.44 -13.33 6.44
C ASN A 276 22.16 -12.37 7.61
N ARG A 277 21.32 -11.34 7.40
CA ARG A 277 20.95 -10.33 8.40
C ARG A 277 19.68 -10.75 9.14
N ASP A 278 19.83 -11.13 10.42
CA ASP A 278 18.71 -11.51 11.29
C ASP A 278 18.03 -10.32 11.98
N ASP A 279 18.60 -9.13 11.84
CA ASP A 279 18.15 -7.86 12.39
C ASP A 279 17.37 -7.00 11.39
N VAL A 280 17.29 -7.41 10.12
CA VAL A 280 16.57 -6.71 9.05
C VAL A 280 15.23 -7.39 8.79
N LYS A 281 14.22 -6.60 8.45
CA LYS A 281 12.89 -7.08 8.08
C LYS A 281 12.62 -6.81 6.60
N PHE A 282 11.83 -7.68 6.00
CA PHE A 282 11.27 -7.50 4.68
C PHE A 282 9.75 -7.44 4.77
N SER A 283 9.15 -6.32 4.36
CA SER A 283 7.70 -6.06 4.47
C SER A 283 7.14 -6.41 5.87
N GLY A 284 7.83 -5.94 6.90
CA GLY A 284 7.43 -6.05 8.31
C GLY A 284 7.82 -7.34 9.04
N SER A 285 8.34 -8.36 8.34
CA SER A 285 8.69 -9.66 8.92
C SER A 285 10.17 -10.00 8.75
N PHE A 286 10.72 -10.83 9.64
CA PHE A 286 12.07 -11.36 9.45
C PHE A 286 12.12 -12.30 8.22
N MET A 287 13.31 -12.52 7.68
CA MET A 287 13.50 -13.22 6.40
C MET A 287 13.89 -14.69 6.55
N GLY A 288 13.84 -15.27 7.75
CA GLY A 288 14.39 -16.59 8.01
C GLY A 288 13.76 -17.72 7.18
N GLU A 289 12.51 -17.57 6.74
CA GLU A 289 11.94 -18.53 5.79
C GLU A 289 12.59 -18.42 4.40
N ALA A 290 12.80 -17.21 3.88
CA ALA A 290 13.49 -16.99 2.62
C ALA A 290 14.97 -17.40 2.72
N SER A 291 15.63 -17.15 3.85
CA SER A 291 17.00 -17.62 4.11
C SER A 291 17.10 -19.15 4.12
N SER A 292 16.02 -19.86 4.45
CA SER A 292 15.98 -21.32 4.43
C SER A 292 15.63 -21.91 3.05
N PHE A 293 15.12 -21.08 2.13
CA PHE A 293 14.66 -21.53 0.82
C PHE A 293 15.82 -21.99 -0.06
N LYS A 294 15.63 -23.15 -0.70
CA LYS A 294 16.55 -23.68 -1.70
C LYS A 294 15.80 -23.94 -3.00
N LEU A 295 16.54 -23.88 -4.10
CA LEU A 295 16.04 -24.26 -5.42
C LEU A 295 15.36 -25.64 -5.37
N GLY A 296 14.10 -25.67 -5.76
CA GLY A 296 13.26 -26.87 -5.79
C GLY A 296 12.35 -27.04 -4.58
N ASP A 297 12.43 -26.20 -3.55
CA ASP A 297 11.49 -26.17 -2.42
C ASP A 297 10.14 -25.58 -2.85
N VAL A 298 9.18 -25.51 -1.92
CA VAL A 298 7.93 -24.75 -2.10
C VAL A 298 7.46 -24.08 -0.81
N VAL A 299 6.75 -22.97 -0.97
CA VAL A 299 6.18 -22.19 0.12
C VAL A 299 4.66 -22.40 0.19
N TYR A 300 4.18 -22.68 1.40
CA TYR A 300 2.78 -22.74 1.81
C TYR A 300 2.54 -21.75 2.94
N GLY A 301 1.29 -21.30 3.10
CA GLY A 301 0.93 -20.24 4.04
C GLY A 301 -0.35 -19.54 3.62
N LEU A 302 -0.75 -18.49 4.34
CA LEU A 302 -1.83 -17.61 3.90
C LEU A 302 -1.37 -16.74 2.72
N THR A 303 -2.32 -16.19 1.96
CA THR A 303 -2.00 -15.41 0.74
C THR A 303 -1.04 -14.26 1.00
N GLY A 304 -1.27 -13.44 2.04
CA GLY A 304 -0.37 -12.31 2.34
C GLY A 304 1.07 -12.73 2.60
N GLU A 305 1.26 -13.75 3.44
CA GLU A 305 2.59 -14.24 3.81
C GLU A 305 3.31 -14.91 2.64
N ARG A 306 2.57 -15.68 1.83
CA ARG A 306 3.12 -16.27 0.60
C ARG A 306 3.54 -15.21 -0.39
N VAL A 307 2.75 -14.15 -0.57
CA VAL A 307 3.11 -13.04 -1.49
C VAL A 307 4.41 -12.40 -1.03
N ARG A 308 4.56 -12.10 0.26
CA ARG A 308 5.80 -11.54 0.82
C ARG A 308 7.03 -12.39 0.49
N ILE A 309 6.98 -13.69 0.80
CA ILE A 309 8.12 -14.61 0.60
C ILE A 309 8.39 -14.78 -0.89
N ASN A 310 7.34 -14.92 -1.70
CA ASN A 310 7.44 -15.04 -3.14
C ASN A 310 8.13 -13.81 -3.75
N SER A 311 7.76 -12.60 -3.31
CA SER A 311 8.41 -11.36 -3.75
C SER A 311 9.88 -11.30 -3.33
N LEU A 312 10.19 -11.63 -2.07
CA LEU A 312 11.58 -11.64 -1.59
C LEU A 312 12.45 -12.67 -2.35
N VAL A 313 11.98 -13.90 -2.49
CA VAL A 313 12.70 -14.95 -3.22
C VAL A 313 12.88 -14.55 -4.70
N LYS A 314 11.86 -13.96 -5.33
CA LYS A 314 12.00 -13.42 -6.70
C LYS A 314 13.03 -12.32 -6.80
N SER A 315 13.02 -11.36 -5.88
CA SER A 315 14.01 -10.27 -5.86
C SER A 315 15.44 -10.78 -5.75
N ILE A 316 15.67 -11.88 -5.02
CA ILE A 316 17.01 -12.41 -4.78
C ILE A 316 17.52 -13.26 -5.95
N TYR A 317 16.65 -14.13 -6.47
CA TYR A 317 17.05 -15.12 -7.48
C TYR A 317 16.72 -14.72 -8.91
N GLY A 318 16.11 -13.55 -9.13
CA GLY A 318 15.64 -13.12 -10.46
C GLY A 318 14.56 -14.03 -11.03
N PHE A 319 13.79 -14.69 -10.16
CA PHE A 319 12.71 -15.57 -10.59
C PHE A 319 11.53 -14.78 -11.18
N THR A 320 10.87 -15.42 -12.13
CA THR A 320 9.70 -14.94 -12.85
C THR A 320 8.42 -15.55 -12.28
N GLU A 321 7.26 -15.15 -12.81
CA GLU A 321 5.97 -15.78 -12.46
C GLU A 321 5.88 -17.27 -12.83
N LYS A 322 6.76 -17.76 -13.72
CA LYS A 322 6.79 -19.16 -14.17
C LYS A 322 7.60 -20.07 -13.24
N ASP A 323 8.35 -19.51 -12.31
CA ASP A 323 9.17 -20.28 -11.38
C ASP A 323 8.33 -20.80 -10.20
N ILE A 324 8.57 -22.06 -9.84
CA ILE A 324 7.77 -22.74 -8.82
C ILE A 324 8.34 -22.45 -7.43
N ILE A 325 7.87 -21.34 -6.85
CA ILE A 325 8.15 -20.94 -5.47
C ILE A 325 6.99 -21.33 -4.55
N ILE A 326 5.75 -21.16 -5.01
CA ILE A 326 4.53 -21.53 -4.28
C ILE A 326 3.81 -22.69 -4.97
N GLN A 327 3.08 -23.51 -4.20
CA GLN A 327 2.33 -24.64 -4.74
C GLN A 327 1.27 -24.22 -5.78
N ASN A 328 0.76 -22.99 -5.69
CA ASN A 328 -0.23 -22.46 -6.63
C ASN A 328 0.29 -22.47 -8.07
N THR A 329 1.54 -22.07 -8.29
CA THR A 329 2.16 -22.03 -9.62
C THR A 329 2.14 -23.42 -10.27
N LEU A 330 2.60 -24.43 -9.53
CA LEU A 330 2.60 -25.82 -9.98
C LEU A 330 1.16 -26.36 -10.21
N THR A 331 0.26 -26.09 -9.27
CA THR A 331 -1.14 -26.56 -9.36
C THR A 331 -1.87 -25.97 -10.55
N ASN A 332 -1.74 -24.66 -10.76
CA ASN A 332 -2.39 -23.94 -11.85
C ASN A 332 -1.78 -24.27 -13.23
N ALA A 333 -0.51 -24.64 -13.28
CA ALA A 333 0.11 -25.13 -14.50
C ALA A 333 -0.43 -26.51 -14.91
N VAL A 334 -0.61 -27.42 -13.93
CA VAL A 334 -0.96 -28.83 -14.19
C VAL A 334 -2.46 -29.07 -14.31
N TRP A 335 -3.29 -28.45 -13.48
CA TRP A 335 -4.73 -28.65 -13.47
C TRP A 335 -5.48 -27.54 -14.24
N SER A 336 -6.51 -27.91 -15.00
CA SER A 336 -7.30 -26.96 -15.78
C SER A 336 -8.49 -26.43 -14.95
N ASP A 337 -8.46 -25.15 -14.63
CA ASP A 337 -9.56 -24.42 -13.98
C ASP A 337 -10.78 -24.25 -14.91
N ARG A 338 -10.53 -24.18 -16.23
CA ARG A 338 -11.56 -24.14 -17.29
C ARG A 338 -12.26 -25.47 -17.44
N ASN A 339 -11.52 -26.58 -17.35
CA ASN A 339 -12.08 -27.93 -17.42
C ASN A 339 -11.61 -28.77 -16.24
N ARG A 340 -12.39 -28.71 -15.15
CA ARG A 340 -12.07 -29.34 -13.86
C ARG A 340 -11.74 -30.83 -13.92
N SER A 341 -12.26 -31.55 -14.92
CA SER A 341 -12.03 -32.98 -15.13
C SER A 341 -10.84 -33.27 -16.03
N LYS A 342 -9.96 -32.30 -16.30
CA LYS A 342 -8.76 -32.48 -17.12
C LYS A 342 -7.51 -31.89 -16.48
N PHE A 343 -6.40 -32.58 -16.71
CA PHE A 343 -5.07 -32.00 -16.57
C PHE A 343 -4.67 -31.33 -17.89
N ASN A 344 -3.85 -30.30 -17.81
CA ASN A 344 -3.33 -29.60 -18.98
C ASN A 344 -2.37 -30.52 -19.78
N SER A 345 -2.24 -30.22 -21.08
CA SER A 345 -1.26 -30.90 -21.94
C SER A 345 0.16 -30.50 -21.55
N ASN A 346 1.14 -31.33 -21.92
CA ASN A 346 2.55 -31.05 -21.62
C ASN A 346 3.02 -29.75 -22.31
N HIS A 347 2.45 -29.44 -23.48
CA HIS A 347 2.67 -28.18 -24.17
C HIS A 347 2.25 -26.97 -23.32
N ILE A 348 1.03 -26.98 -22.76
CA ILE A 348 0.55 -25.90 -21.86
C ILE A 348 1.42 -25.81 -20.60
N ILE A 349 1.87 -26.94 -20.05
CA ILE A 349 2.74 -26.96 -18.87
C ILE A 349 4.10 -26.30 -19.20
N ASN A 350 4.69 -26.61 -20.36
CA ASN A 350 5.92 -25.98 -20.84
C ASN A 350 5.77 -24.47 -21.07
N GLU A 351 4.60 -24.00 -21.51
CA GLU A 351 4.36 -22.57 -21.66
C GLU A 351 4.26 -21.85 -20.31
N ARG A 352 3.76 -22.53 -19.29
CA ARG A 352 3.44 -21.95 -17.97
C ARG A 352 4.58 -22.02 -16.96
N LEU A 353 5.52 -22.94 -17.11
CA LEU A 353 6.58 -23.20 -16.12
C LEU A 353 7.97 -23.15 -16.75
N ASN A 354 8.92 -22.57 -16.03
CA ASN A 354 10.34 -22.70 -16.37
C ASN A 354 10.87 -24.10 -16.00
N ASP A 355 10.43 -24.63 -14.84
CA ASP A 355 10.66 -26.01 -14.41
C ASP A 355 9.47 -26.89 -14.84
N SER A 356 9.35 -27.10 -16.16
CA SER A 356 8.22 -27.84 -16.73
C SER A 356 8.31 -29.35 -16.52
N GLU A 357 9.52 -29.90 -16.36
CA GLU A 357 9.75 -31.30 -16.01
C GLU A 357 9.07 -31.65 -14.69
N ARG A 358 9.29 -30.85 -13.64
CA ARG A 358 8.59 -30.99 -12.35
C ARG A 358 7.08 -30.90 -12.50
N GLY A 359 6.59 -30.05 -13.41
CA GLY A 359 5.17 -29.96 -13.75
C GLY A 359 4.61 -31.25 -14.36
N MET A 360 5.35 -31.85 -15.31
CA MET A 360 4.97 -33.10 -15.95
C MET A 360 5.03 -34.29 -14.98
N GLU A 361 6.07 -34.36 -14.14
CA GLU A 361 6.16 -35.37 -13.07
C GLU A 361 5.00 -35.25 -12.07
N PHE A 362 4.64 -34.03 -11.68
CA PHE A 362 3.51 -33.82 -10.78
C PHE A 362 2.18 -34.23 -11.41
N LYS A 363 2.00 -33.97 -12.71
CA LYS A 363 0.84 -34.45 -13.47
C LYS A 363 0.76 -35.97 -13.46
N GLU A 364 1.86 -36.66 -13.78
CA GLU A 364 1.89 -38.14 -13.77
C GLU A 364 1.65 -38.70 -12.38
N PHE A 365 2.21 -38.08 -11.35
CA PHE A 365 1.92 -38.40 -9.96
C PHE A 365 0.41 -38.33 -9.69
N LEU A 366 -0.26 -37.22 -10.07
CA LEU A 366 -1.69 -37.05 -9.86
C LEU A 366 -2.54 -38.09 -10.61
N ILE A 367 -2.22 -38.38 -11.88
CA ILE A 367 -2.95 -39.37 -12.71
C ILE A 367 -2.96 -40.75 -12.04
N ASN A 368 -1.81 -41.15 -11.51
CA ASN A 368 -1.63 -42.46 -10.90
C ASN A 368 -2.02 -42.49 -9.41
N HIS A 369 -2.33 -41.35 -8.80
CA HIS A 369 -2.60 -41.29 -7.36
C HIS A 369 -4.02 -41.75 -6.99
N PRO A 370 -4.19 -42.75 -6.11
CA PRO A 370 -5.49 -43.33 -5.78
C PRO A 370 -6.41 -42.39 -5.01
N GLN A 371 -5.90 -41.27 -4.46
CA GLN A 371 -6.70 -40.28 -3.72
C GLN A 371 -6.71 -38.88 -4.38
N TYR A 372 -5.77 -38.61 -5.29
CA TYR A 372 -5.55 -37.25 -5.82
C TYR A 372 -5.70 -37.14 -7.33
N ASN A 373 -6.06 -38.23 -8.03
CA ASN A 373 -6.51 -38.12 -9.40
C ASN A 373 -7.86 -37.38 -9.47
N VAL A 374 -7.82 -36.04 -9.55
CA VAL A 374 -9.00 -35.17 -9.52
C VAL A 374 -9.83 -35.22 -10.81
N THR A 375 -9.34 -35.85 -11.88
CA THR A 375 -10.11 -36.05 -13.11
C THR A 375 -11.04 -37.27 -13.03
N ASN A 376 -10.92 -38.08 -11.98
CA ASN A 376 -11.80 -39.22 -11.76
C ASN A 376 -13.25 -38.77 -11.52
N VAL A 377 -14.21 -39.45 -12.17
CA VAL A 377 -15.65 -39.19 -12.08
C VAL A 377 -16.17 -39.10 -10.65
N ARG A 378 -15.59 -39.82 -9.69
CA ARG A 378 -16.00 -39.75 -8.27
C ARG A 378 -15.87 -38.36 -7.66
N PHE A 379 -15.08 -37.48 -8.25
CA PHE A 379 -14.86 -36.10 -7.80
C PHE A 379 -15.66 -35.06 -8.59
N SER A 380 -16.50 -35.47 -9.56
CA SER A 380 -17.32 -34.57 -10.38
C SER A 380 -18.23 -33.64 -9.58
N HIS A 381 -18.69 -34.10 -8.40
CA HIS A 381 -19.56 -33.35 -7.48
C HIS A 381 -18.83 -32.25 -6.69
N LEU A 382 -17.49 -32.26 -6.66
CA LEU A 382 -16.71 -31.30 -5.89
C LEU A 382 -16.66 -29.92 -6.56
N SER A 383 -16.61 -28.86 -5.76
CA SER A 383 -16.41 -27.49 -6.24
C SER A 383 -15.04 -27.30 -6.91
N LYS A 384 -14.83 -26.15 -7.57
CA LYS A 384 -13.51 -25.77 -8.10
C LYS A 384 -12.49 -25.66 -6.97
N GLU A 385 -12.87 -25.00 -5.88
CA GLU A 385 -12.00 -24.84 -4.71
C GLU A 385 -11.64 -26.21 -4.09
N ASP A 386 -12.60 -27.14 -3.98
CA ASP A 386 -12.35 -28.47 -3.41
C ASP A 386 -11.35 -29.30 -4.22
N ILE A 387 -11.43 -29.21 -5.54
CA ILE A 387 -10.51 -29.88 -6.46
C ILE A 387 -9.13 -29.25 -6.33
N TRP A 388 -9.06 -27.92 -6.35
CA TRP A 388 -7.82 -27.18 -6.18
C TRP A 388 -7.15 -27.48 -4.83
N MET A 389 -7.92 -27.56 -3.75
CA MET A 389 -7.41 -27.98 -2.44
C MET A 389 -6.87 -29.41 -2.45
N LYS A 390 -7.49 -30.32 -3.20
CA LYS A 390 -7.00 -31.70 -3.34
C LYS A 390 -5.66 -31.75 -4.05
N THR A 391 -5.52 -31.05 -5.17
CA THR A 391 -4.23 -30.95 -5.89
C THR A 391 -3.17 -30.26 -5.04
N SER A 392 -3.52 -29.23 -4.26
CA SER A 392 -2.56 -28.56 -3.37
C SER A 392 -2.01 -29.50 -2.28
N LYS A 393 -2.85 -30.33 -1.65
CA LYS A 393 -2.41 -31.38 -0.69
C LYS A 393 -1.60 -32.49 -1.36
N ALA A 394 -1.95 -32.84 -2.59
CA ALA A 394 -1.15 -33.77 -3.38
C ALA A 394 0.26 -33.21 -3.62
N GLY A 395 0.38 -31.88 -3.77
CA GLY A 395 1.64 -31.15 -3.79
C GLY A 395 2.50 -31.42 -2.56
N LEU A 396 1.94 -31.32 -1.35
CA LEU A 396 2.67 -31.60 -0.10
C LEU A 396 3.27 -33.01 -0.12
N GLU A 397 2.47 -34.00 -0.52
CA GLU A 397 2.92 -35.38 -0.62
C GLU A 397 4.00 -35.57 -1.69
N PHE A 398 3.80 -35.00 -2.87
CA PHE A 398 4.75 -35.03 -3.98
C PHE A 398 6.10 -34.42 -3.59
N GLN A 399 6.10 -33.24 -2.96
CA GLN A 399 7.35 -32.59 -2.55
C GLN A 399 8.08 -33.36 -1.47
N THR A 400 7.37 -33.72 -0.39
CA THR A 400 8.02 -34.28 0.81
C THR A 400 8.37 -35.75 0.64
N LYS A 401 7.51 -36.56 0.00
CA LYS A 401 7.71 -38.03 -0.07
C LYS A 401 8.40 -38.48 -1.34
N LEU A 402 8.04 -37.92 -2.50
CA LEU A 402 8.61 -38.34 -3.78
C LEU A 402 9.90 -37.57 -4.09
N ARG A 403 9.84 -36.23 -4.05
CA ARG A 403 11.01 -35.39 -4.34
C ARG A 403 11.97 -35.24 -3.16
N LYS A 404 11.50 -35.50 -1.94
CA LYS A 404 12.27 -35.31 -0.69
C LYS A 404 12.89 -33.91 -0.63
N ARG A 405 12.06 -32.90 -0.92
CA ARG A 405 12.40 -31.48 -0.90
C ARG A 405 11.64 -30.75 0.19
N ASP A 406 12.24 -29.67 0.68
CA ASP A 406 11.68 -28.93 1.79
C ASP A 406 10.40 -28.20 1.37
N VAL A 407 9.44 -28.21 2.28
CA VAL A 407 8.21 -27.43 2.24
C VAL A 407 8.32 -26.41 3.36
N ILE A 408 8.40 -25.15 2.97
CA ILE A 408 8.35 -24.02 3.89
C ILE A 408 6.89 -23.70 4.15
N PHE A 409 6.46 -23.78 5.41
CA PHE A 409 5.08 -23.56 5.80
C PHE A 409 4.98 -22.44 6.82
N THR A 410 4.37 -21.32 6.43
CA THR A 410 4.20 -20.18 7.33
C THR A 410 2.90 -20.24 8.11
N LEU A 411 2.99 -19.91 9.39
CA LEU A 411 1.92 -20.08 10.38
C LEU A 411 1.42 -18.75 10.98
N ASP A 412 1.90 -17.60 10.49
CA ASP A 412 1.72 -16.27 11.09
C ASP A 412 0.31 -16.02 11.66
N LYS A 413 -0.66 -15.67 10.81
CA LYS A 413 -2.05 -15.44 11.22
C LYS A 413 -2.85 -16.75 11.38
N LEU A 414 -2.18 -17.90 11.46
CA LEU A 414 -2.80 -19.22 11.61
C LEU A 414 -2.60 -19.80 13.01
N VAL A 415 -1.50 -19.46 13.68
CA VAL A 415 -1.17 -20.01 15.00
C VAL A 415 -2.20 -19.63 16.06
N ASP A 416 -2.76 -18.43 15.97
CA ASP A 416 -3.83 -17.96 16.86
C ASP A 416 -5.20 -18.55 16.52
N SER A 417 -5.31 -19.28 15.40
CA SER A 417 -6.56 -19.87 14.89
C SER A 417 -6.50 -21.39 14.84
N ILE A 418 -5.58 -22.04 15.57
CA ILE A 418 -5.45 -23.50 15.52
C ILE A 418 -6.71 -24.22 16.00
N ASP A 419 -7.44 -23.69 17.00
CA ASP A 419 -8.72 -24.29 17.43
C ASP A 419 -9.75 -24.28 16.29
N ASP A 420 -9.87 -23.15 15.58
CA ASP A 420 -10.77 -23.03 14.44
C ASP A 420 -10.38 -23.98 13.29
N ILE A 421 -9.07 -24.11 13.05
CA ILE A 421 -8.50 -25.06 12.09
C ILE A 421 -8.76 -26.51 12.52
N ALA A 422 -8.65 -26.84 13.80
CA ALA A 422 -8.91 -28.19 14.29
C ALA A 422 -10.41 -28.54 14.15
N ARG A 423 -11.29 -27.63 14.53
CA ARG A 423 -12.75 -27.82 14.51
C ARG A 423 -13.37 -27.70 13.12
N LYS A 424 -12.68 -27.06 12.16
CA LYS A 424 -13.17 -26.76 10.80
C LYS A 424 -14.38 -25.81 10.84
N ASN A 425 -14.23 -24.73 11.57
CA ASN A 425 -15.25 -23.70 11.76
C ASN A 425 -14.65 -22.32 11.46
N GLY A 426 -15.52 -21.40 11.07
CA GLY A 426 -15.14 -20.03 10.80
C GLY A 426 -14.24 -19.86 9.58
N LYS A 427 -13.92 -18.60 9.28
CA LYS A 427 -13.14 -18.21 8.10
C LYS A 427 -11.75 -18.85 8.08
N HIS A 428 -11.12 -18.98 9.25
CA HIS A 428 -9.79 -19.59 9.38
C HIS A 428 -9.84 -21.11 9.29
N GLY A 429 -10.89 -21.76 9.83
CA GLY A 429 -11.04 -23.21 9.75
C GLY A 429 -11.31 -23.74 8.34
N ASP A 430 -11.98 -22.96 7.49
CA ASP A 430 -12.28 -23.35 6.11
C ASP A 430 -11.26 -22.87 5.07
N ALA A 431 -10.24 -22.11 5.49
CA ALA A 431 -9.18 -21.67 4.60
C ALA A 431 -8.47 -22.85 3.92
N ILE A 432 -7.99 -22.66 2.70
CA ILE A 432 -7.23 -23.69 1.96
C ILE A 432 -6.00 -24.13 2.78
N THR A 433 -5.28 -23.16 3.35
CA THR A 433 -4.10 -23.41 4.19
C THR A 433 -4.43 -24.19 5.46
N ALA A 434 -5.65 -24.08 5.99
CA ALA A 434 -6.11 -24.89 7.11
C ALA A 434 -6.27 -26.37 6.73
N HIS A 435 -6.72 -26.66 5.49
CA HIS A 435 -6.81 -28.01 4.97
C HIS A 435 -5.43 -28.66 4.79
N GLU A 436 -4.45 -27.87 4.35
CA GLU A 436 -3.05 -28.27 4.20
C GLU A 436 -2.42 -28.54 5.57
N LEU A 437 -2.59 -27.65 6.55
CA LEU A 437 -2.05 -27.83 7.90
C LEU A 437 -2.64 -29.07 8.59
N ARG A 438 -3.96 -29.28 8.48
CA ARG A 438 -4.61 -30.53 8.95
C ARG A 438 -4.06 -31.77 8.24
N TRP A 439 -3.74 -31.66 6.95
CA TRP A 439 -3.13 -32.77 6.22
C TRP A 439 -1.75 -33.09 6.81
N ILE A 440 -0.90 -32.09 7.06
CA ILE A 440 0.41 -32.28 7.68
C ILE A 440 0.26 -32.87 9.08
N TYR A 441 -0.66 -32.35 9.91
CA TYR A 441 -0.93 -32.88 11.25
C TYR A 441 -1.28 -34.37 11.22
N ARG A 442 -2.10 -34.85 10.28
CA ARG A 442 -2.42 -36.29 10.13
C ARG A 442 -1.23 -37.14 9.75
N HIS A 443 -0.25 -36.57 9.05
CA HIS A 443 0.94 -37.26 8.59
C HIS A 443 2.18 -36.93 9.43
N ARG A 444 2.02 -36.25 10.57
CA ARG A 444 3.12 -35.74 11.41
C ARG A 444 4.11 -36.81 11.88
N ASN A 445 3.69 -38.06 11.93
CA ASN A 445 4.53 -39.19 12.34
C ASN A 445 5.32 -39.82 11.18
N ASN A 446 5.09 -39.39 9.94
CA ASN A 446 5.86 -39.84 8.78
C ASN A 446 7.23 -39.14 8.73
N GLU A 447 8.31 -39.92 8.61
CA GLU A 447 9.68 -39.39 8.65
C GLU A 447 10.01 -38.40 7.53
N ASN A 448 9.45 -38.60 6.32
CA ASN A 448 9.64 -37.62 5.24
C ASN A 448 8.95 -36.30 5.56
N ILE A 449 7.78 -36.33 6.22
CA ILE A 449 7.08 -35.11 6.64
C ILE A 449 7.85 -34.40 7.75
N LYS A 450 8.31 -35.14 8.78
CA LYS A 450 9.14 -34.59 9.85
C LYS A 450 10.42 -33.93 9.34
N THR A 451 11.04 -34.56 8.36
CA THR A 451 12.31 -34.10 7.81
C THR A 451 12.12 -32.87 6.94
N HIS A 452 11.11 -32.86 6.07
CA HIS A 452 11.02 -31.88 4.99
C HIS A 452 10.00 -30.77 5.20
N VAL A 453 9.12 -30.83 6.20
CA VAL A 453 8.23 -29.68 6.51
C VAL A 453 8.91 -28.76 7.52
N LYS A 454 9.15 -27.50 7.13
CA LYS A 454 9.77 -26.47 7.97
C LYS A 454 8.74 -25.40 8.30
N PHE A 455 8.48 -25.18 9.59
CA PHE A 455 7.51 -24.18 10.03
C PHE A 455 8.16 -22.85 10.38
N PHE A 456 7.49 -21.76 10.04
CA PHE A 456 7.92 -20.40 10.36
C PHE A 456 6.78 -19.57 10.95
N ILE A 457 7.09 -18.72 11.92
CA ILE A 457 6.22 -17.69 12.48
C ILE A 457 7.00 -16.38 12.53
N ASN A 458 6.46 -15.35 11.88
CA ASN A 458 7.00 -14.02 11.66
C ASN A 458 8.46 -14.04 11.18
N GLY A 459 8.77 -14.89 10.20
CA GLY A 459 10.15 -15.03 9.71
C GLY A 459 11.04 -15.96 10.52
N LYS A 460 10.60 -16.45 11.68
CA LYS A 460 11.44 -17.23 12.59
C LYS A 460 11.09 -18.72 12.53
N PRO A 461 12.08 -19.62 12.47
CA PRO A 461 11.82 -21.05 12.45
C PRO A 461 11.17 -21.53 13.75
N VAL A 462 10.24 -22.46 13.63
CA VAL A 462 9.51 -23.09 14.75
C VAL A 462 9.54 -24.59 14.57
N SER A 463 9.76 -25.34 15.64
CA SER A 463 9.78 -26.80 15.57
C SER A 463 8.36 -27.34 15.32
N GLN A 464 8.28 -28.42 14.53
CA GLN A 464 7.02 -29.12 14.30
C GLN A 464 6.39 -29.63 15.61
N GLU A 465 7.20 -30.06 16.56
CA GLU A 465 6.74 -30.47 17.89
C GLU A 465 6.02 -29.32 18.60
N LYS A 466 6.58 -28.11 18.58
CA LYS A 466 5.93 -26.93 19.16
C LYS A 466 4.60 -26.60 18.50
N VAL A 467 4.47 -26.79 17.18
CA VAL A 467 3.22 -26.53 16.45
C VAL A 467 2.14 -27.58 16.74
N PHE A 468 2.54 -28.85 16.83
CA PHE A 468 1.59 -29.97 16.95
C PHE A 468 1.37 -30.48 18.38
N SER A 469 2.05 -29.91 19.38
CA SER A 469 1.77 -30.11 20.81
C SER A 469 0.72 -29.14 21.36
N LEU A 470 0.25 -28.18 20.55
CA LEU A 470 -0.82 -27.27 20.92
C LEU A 470 -2.11 -28.04 21.26
N PRO A 471 -2.73 -27.79 22.43
CA PRO A 471 -3.88 -28.57 22.94
C PRO A 471 -5.11 -28.49 22.02
N GLU A 472 -5.25 -27.41 21.27
CA GLU A 472 -6.33 -27.18 20.30
C GLU A 472 -6.44 -28.32 19.27
N TRP A 473 -5.34 -29.01 18.95
CA TRP A 473 -5.35 -30.15 18.04
C TRP A 473 -6.15 -31.36 18.55
N GLU A 474 -6.45 -31.45 19.84
CA GLU A 474 -7.34 -32.48 20.41
C GLU A 474 -8.76 -32.37 19.86
N ASN A 475 -9.17 -31.17 19.44
CA ASN A 475 -10.48 -30.93 18.83
C ASN A 475 -10.54 -31.42 17.37
N TYR A 476 -9.41 -31.79 16.77
CA TYR A 476 -9.36 -32.24 15.38
C TYR A 476 -9.89 -33.66 15.21
N LYS A 477 -11.06 -33.78 14.55
CA LYS A 477 -11.64 -35.06 14.16
C LYS A 477 -11.47 -35.31 12.66
N PRO A 478 -10.59 -36.23 12.21
CA PRO A 478 -10.44 -36.55 10.79
C PRO A 478 -11.76 -37.14 10.26
N LYS A 479 -12.16 -36.76 9.04
CA LYS A 479 -13.29 -37.43 8.37
C LYS A 479 -12.89 -38.90 8.19
N ARG A 480 -13.70 -39.84 8.69
CA ARG A 480 -13.51 -41.27 8.42
C ARG A 480 -13.50 -41.44 6.90
N LEU A 481 -12.41 -41.98 6.37
CA LEU A 481 -12.40 -42.47 5.00
C LEU A 481 -13.42 -43.62 4.98
N LEU A 482 -14.52 -43.46 4.24
CA LEU A 482 -15.27 -44.61 3.78
C LEU A 482 -14.29 -45.38 2.89
N VAL A 483 -13.89 -46.56 3.38
CA VAL A 483 -12.95 -47.48 2.73
C VAL A 483 -13.48 -47.87 1.36
#